data_AF-A0A2D5ZTA4-F1
#
_entry.id   AF-A0A2D5ZTA4-F1
#
_cell.length_a   1.000
_cell.length_b   1.000
_cell.length_c   1.000
_cell.angle_alpha   90.00
_cell.angle_beta   90.00
_cell.angle_gamma   90.00
#
_symmetry.space_group_name_H-M   'P 1'
#
loop_
_entity.id
_entity.type
_entity.pdbx_description
1 polymer ?
#
loop_
_entity_poly.entity_id
_entity_poly.type
_entity_poly.pdbx_seq_one_letter_code
_entity_poly.pdbx_strand_id
1 'polypeptide(L)'
;MRVRKSKSGVAVRAIAGTHVVILGMNASKTARKELLGFAIHREDKTENEHFWLRGMKTFLEVVPIQLPGEHHSLLEHPAQTFRWADYTAKPGHQYVYTVVPMRGTPKALVQGTGVPVEVATETEGDTSQTHDVYFNRAVAGSQAYARRFGNVKPNKLPTSEQADAYACLSRGLEEAMTAFIGRAKSSNFALRAAVYEFNHEAALMEFKKAKQAGADVQIVYDAKKKGPKAKTVATLEWRTSIWGSSCGCSATTISGR
;
A
#
# COMPACT_ATOMS: atom_id res chain seq x y z
N MET A 1 13.82 1.11 -4.43
CA MET A 1 14.76 1.55 -5.51
C MET A 1 14.28 2.82 -6.23
N ARG A 2 15.17 3.69 -6.74
CA ARG A 2 14.80 4.90 -7.53
C ARG A 2 15.66 5.04 -8.78
N VAL A 3 15.05 5.28 -9.94
CA VAL A 3 15.75 5.50 -11.22
C VAL A 3 15.13 6.66 -11.99
N ARG A 4 15.93 7.36 -12.79
CA ARG A 4 15.46 8.39 -13.71
C ARG A 4 16.11 8.19 -15.07
N LYS A 5 15.31 8.24 -16.13
CA LYS A 5 15.75 8.20 -17.53
C LYS A 5 15.05 9.28 -18.34
N SER A 6 15.65 9.67 -19.45
CA SER A 6 15.04 10.61 -20.39
C SER A 6 15.43 10.26 -21.81
N LYS A 7 14.50 10.41 -22.75
CA LYS A 7 14.71 10.21 -24.18
C LYS A 7 13.74 11.08 -24.96
N SER A 8 14.18 11.65 -26.07
CA SER A 8 13.34 12.44 -27.00
C SER A 8 12.48 13.52 -26.30
N GLY A 9 13.05 14.20 -25.30
CA GLY A 9 12.35 15.27 -24.56
C GLY A 9 11.29 14.80 -23.55
N VAL A 10 11.15 13.49 -23.31
CA VAL A 10 10.36 12.90 -22.21
C VAL A 10 11.31 12.38 -21.13
N ALA A 11 10.98 12.62 -19.87
CA ALA A 11 11.70 12.09 -18.72
C ALA A 11 10.77 11.27 -17.84
N VAL A 12 11.27 10.17 -17.29
CA VAL A 12 10.56 9.27 -16.39
C VAL A 12 11.41 9.07 -15.15
N ARG A 13 10.78 9.20 -13.98
CA ARG A 13 11.33 8.80 -12.69
C ARG A 13 10.49 7.66 -12.15
N ALA A 14 11.10 6.51 -11.91
CA ALA A 14 10.45 5.40 -11.23
C ALA A 14 10.97 5.30 -9.79
N ILE A 15 10.05 5.02 -8.87
CA ILE A 15 10.31 4.76 -7.46
C ILE A 15 9.57 3.47 -7.11
N ALA A 16 10.33 2.40 -6.93
CA ALA A 16 9.80 1.12 -6.47
C ALA A 16 9.90 1.05 -4.95
N GLY A 17 8.77 0.76 -4.31
CA GLY A 17 8.73 0.20 -2.96
C GLY A 17 8.59 -1.32 -3.03
N THR A 18 8.01 -1.92 -2.01
CA THR A 18 7.74 -3.36 -1.93
C THR A 18 6.64 -3.82 -2.89
N HIS A 19 5.62 -2.99 -3.03
CA HIS A 19 4.28 -3.43 -3.42
C HIS A 19 3.61 -2.44 -4.40
N VAL A 20 4.33 -1.37 -4.70
CA VAL A 20 3.90 -0.25 -5.52
C VAL A 20 5.10 0.30 -6.27
N VAL A 21 4.94 0.56 -7.56
CA VAL A 21 5.88 1.36 -8.33
C VAL A 21 5.21 2.67 -8.73
N ILE A 22 5.79 3.78 -8.29
CA ILE A 22 5.34 5.13 -8.66
C ILE A 22 6.20 5.62 -9.83
N LEU A 23 5.52 6.10 -10.86
CA LEU A 23 6.11 6.72 -12.04
C LEU A 23 5.76 8.21 -12.03
N GLY A 24 6.78 9.05 -12.15
CA GLY A 24 6.64 10.46 -12.48
C GLY A 24 7.14 10.70 -13.89
N MET A 25 6.32 11.33 -14.72
CA MET A 25 6.65 11.69 -16.09
C MET A 25 6.85 13.20 -16.21
N ASN A 26 7.67 13.64 -17.15
CA ASN A 26 7.76 15.03 -17.57
C ASN A 26 7.99 15.08 -19.09
N ALA A 27 7.50 16.15 -19.73
CA ALA A 27 7.69 16.38 -21.15
C ALA A 27 8.12 17.84 -21.40
N SER A 28 9.19 18.00 -22.17
CA SER A 28 9.66 19.30 -22.64
C SER A 28 8.60 20.04 -23.45
N LYS A 29 8.78 21.34 -23.70
CA LYS A 29 7.85 22.13 -24.53
C LYS A 29 7.64 21.49 -25.91
N THR A 30 8.73 21.05 -26.55
CA THR A 30 8.68 20.39 -27.87
C THR A 30 7.99 19.03 -27.79
N ALA A 31 8.33 18.22 -26.79
CA ALA A 31 7.70 16.91 -26.58
C ALA A 31 6.24 16.99 -26.11
N ARG A 32 5.67 18.17 -25.85
CA ARG A 32 4.25 18.36 -25.54
C ARG A 32 3.39 18.63 -26.77
N LYS A 33 3.99 18.94 -27.93
CA LYS A 33 3.21 19.16 -29.16
C LYS A 33 2.34 17.93 -29.45
N GLU A 34 1.03 18.15 -29.53
CA GLU A 34 0.01 17.11 -29.78
C GLU A 34 0.03 15.95 -28.78
N LEU A 35 0.60 16.12 -27.59
CA LEU A 35 0.63 15.07 -26.57
C LEU A 35 -0.75 14.90 -25.95
N LEU A 36 -1.32 13.72 -26.09
CA LEU A 36 -2.60 13.35 -25.46
C LEU A 36 -2.42 12.62 -24.14
N GLY A 37 -1.25 12.01 -23.89
CA GLY A 37 -0.93 11.39 -22.62
C GLY A 37 0.20 10.37 -22.73
N PHE A 38 0.25 9.43 -21.78
CA PHE A 38 1.27 8.40 -21.74
C PHE A 38 0.65 7.00 -21.68
N ALA A 39 1.04 6.15 -22.63
CA ALA A 39 0.87 4.70 -22.50
C ALA A 39 2.00 4.14 -21.65
N ILE A 40 1.72 3.11 -20.84
CA ILE A 40 2.71 2.51 -19.95
C ILE A 40 2.67 1.00 -20.15
N HIS A 41 3.74 0.46 -20.71
CA HIS A 41 3.95 -0.97 -20.82
C HIS A 41 4.73 -1.44 -19.60
N ARG A 42 4.26 -2.50 -18.94
CA ARG A 42 4.97 -3.16 -17.86
C ARG A 42 5.46 -4.52 -18.34
N GLU A 43 6.68 -4.85 -17.98
CA GLU A 43 7.27 -6.17 -18.08
C GLU A 43 7.73 -6.58 -16.68
N ASP A 44 7.26 -7.74 -16.20
CA ASP A 44 7.78 -8.44 -15.03
C ASP A 44 8.81 -9.47 -15.51
N LYS A 45 10.09 -9.18 -15.29
CA LYS A 45 11.18 -10.08 -15.69
C LYS A 45 11.24 -11.34 -14.84
N THR A 46 10.61 -11.33 -13.67
CA THR A 46 10.59 -12.44 -12.72
C THR A 46 9.61 -13.52 -13.15
N GLU A 47 8.43 -13.10 -13.62
CA GLU A 47 7.36 -14.00 -14.06
C GLU A 47 7.22 -14.08 -15.59
N ASN A 48 8.04 -13.34 -16.34
CA ASN A 48 7.99 -13.23 -17.80
C ASN A 48 6.60 -12.79 -18.32
N GLU A 49 5.94 -11.89 -17.58
CA GLU A 49 4.64 -11.31 -17.93
C GLU A 49 4.85 -9.90 -18.49
N HIS A 50 4.14 -9.55 -19.56
CA HIS A 50 4.15 -8.18 -20.05
C HIS A 50 2.80 -7.75 -20.63
N PHE A 51 2.41 -6.51 -20.36
CA PHE A 51 1.17 -5.94 -20.88
C PHE A 51 1.15 -4.41 -20.76
N TRP A 52 0.24 -3.79 -21.49
CA TRP A 52 -0.11 -2.38 -21.30
C TRP A 52 -0.96 -2.22 -20.04
N LEU A 53 -0.48 -1.40 -19.10
CA LEU A 53 -1.26 -1.07 -17.92
C LEU A 53 -2.63 -0.52 -18.32
N ARG A 54 -3.60 -0.66 -17.42
CA ARG A 54 -4.99 -0.29 -17.69
C ARG A 54 -5.46 0.82 -16.74
N GLY A 55 -6.38 1.64 -17.22
CA GLY A 55 -6.98 2.74 -16.46
C GLY A 55 -8.48 2.84 -16.70
N MET A 56 -9.14 3.69 -15.91
CA MET A 56 -10.60 3.90 -15.98
C MET A 56 -11.00 5.13 -16.77
N LYS A 57 -10.05 5.92 -17.30
CA LYS A 57 -10.37 7.13 -18.08
C LYS A 57 -10.28 6.78 -19.55
N THR A 58 -11.31 7.12 -20.32
CA THR A 58 -11.40 6.88 -21.75
C THR A 58 -11.53 8.20 -22.50
N PHE A 59 -11.32 8.15 -23.81
CA PHE A 59 -11.76 9.22 -24.70
C PHE A 59 -13.20 8.94 -25.10
N LEU A 60 -14.08 9.93 -24.94
CA LEU A 60 -15.51 9.82 -25.27
C LEU A 60 -15.73 9.39 -26.72
N GLU A 61 -14.90 9.88 -27.64
CA GLU A 61 -14.99 9.55 -29.06
C GLU A 61 -14.75 8.07 -29.37
N VAL A 62 -13.99 7.38 -28.52
CA VAL A 62 -13.63 5.95 -28.67
C VAL A 62 -14.56 5.07 -27.85
N VAL A 63 -14.87 5.47 -26.62
CA VAL A 63 -15.81 4.80 -25.72
C VAL A 63 -16.91 5.80 -25.31
N PRO A 64 -18.02 5.87 -26.07
CA PRO A 64 -19.09 6.84 -25.81
C PRO A 64 -19.86 6.57 -24.50
N ILE A 65 -19.97 5.30 -24.12
CA ILE A 65 -20.64 4.86 -22.89
C ILE A 65 -19.67 3.97 -22.14
N GLN A 66 -19.37 4.30 -20.89
CA GLN A 66 -18.50 3.53 -20.02
C GLN A 66 -19.30 2.93 -18.86
N LEU A 67 -19.16 1.63 -18.64
CA LEU A 67 -19.82 0.95 -17.53
C LEU A 67 -19.00 1.09 -16.23
N PRO A 68 -19.65 1.13 -15.06
CA PRO A 68 -18.95 1.18 -13.78
C PRO A 68 -17.94 0.05 -13.62
N GLY A 69 -16.70 0.40 -13.28
CA GLY A 69 -15.65 -0.57 -12.98
C GLY A 69 -14.87 -1.08 -14.20
N GLU A 70 -15.17 -0.62 -15.42
CA GLU A 70 -14.40 -0.96 -16.62
C GLU A 70 -12.99 -0.36 -16.60
N HIS A 71 -12.04 -1.12 -17.14
CA HIS A 71 -10.66 -0.71 -17.34
C HIS A 71 -10.30 -0.87 -18.81
N HIS A 72 -9.57 0.08 -19.36
CA HIS A 72 -9.14 0.06 -20.75
C HIS A 72 -7.63 0.20 -20.83
N SER A 73 -7.05 -0.34 -21.89
CA SER A 73 -5.60 -0.30 -22.12
C SER A 73 -5.11 1.14 -22.20
N LEU A 74 -4.01 1.46 -21.53
CA LEU A 74 -3.36 2.77 -21.68
C LEU A 74 -2.75 2.96 -23.09
N LEU A 75 -2.65 1.91 -23.89
CA LEU A 75 -2.30 2.04 -25.31
C LEU A 75 -3.38 2.77 -26.11
N GLU A 76 -4.65 2.52 -25.78
CA GLU A 76 -5.82 3.10 -26.46
C GLU A 76 -6.32 4.36 -25.73
N HIS A 77 -6.13 4.39 -24.41
CA HIS A 77 -6.57 5.47 -23.53
C HIS A 77 -5.40 5.93 -22.64
N PRO A 78 -4.42 6.64 -23.20
CA PRO A 78 -3.23 7.08 -22.49
C PRO A 78 -3.57 7.87 -21.23
N ALA A 79 -2.73 7.71 -20.21
CA ALA A 79 -2.86 8.42 -18.95
C ALA A 79 -2.67 9.92 -19.18
N GLN A 80 -3.73 10.71 -18.94
CA GLN A 80 -3.72 12.18 -19.06
C GLN A 80 -3.21 12.84 -17.76
N THR A 81 -2.08 12.35 -17.27
CA THR A 81 -1.46 12.78 -16.02
C THR A 81 0.05 12.58 -16.12
N PHE A 82 0.80 13.34 -15.32
CA PHE A 82 2.26 13.21 -15.20
C PHE A 82 2.69 12.31 -14.04
N ARG A 83 1.74 11.61 -13.41
CA ARG A 83 2.02 10.62 -12.36
C ARG A 83 1.16 9.39 -12.53
N TRP A 84 1.77 8.22 -12.36
CA TRP A 84 1.10 6.93 -12.29
C TRP A 84 1.59 6.14 -11.07
N ALA A 85 0.75 5.28 -10.51
CA ALA A 85 1.14 4.33 -9.48
C ALA A 85 0.57 2.96 -9.83
N ASP A 86 1.47 1.99 -10.04
CA ASP A 86 1.11 0.59 -10.21
C ASP A 86 1.06 -0.09 -8.83
N TYR A 87 -0.15 -0.36 -8.34
CA TYR A 87 -0.39 -1.01 -7.05
C TYR A 87 -0.41 -2.54 -7.13
N THR A 88 -0.07 -3.11 -8.29
CA THR A 88 -0.09 -4.55 -8.55
C THR A 88 1.31 -5.15 -8.66
N ALA A 89 2.36 -4.34 -8.52
CA ALA A 89 3.74 -4.83 -8.40
C ALA A 89 3.90 -5.74 -7.18
N LYS A 90 4.71 -6.79 -7.32
CA LYS A 90 4.93 -7.81 -6.31
C LYS A 90 6.27 -7.59 -5.60
N PRO A 91 6.43 -8.00 -4.33
CA PRO A 91 7.69 -7.89 -3.58
C PRO A 91 8.82 -8.70 -4.20
N GLY A 92 10.04 -8.17 -4.20
CA GLY A 92 11.24 -8.87 -4.68
C GLY A 92 11.32 -9.12 -6.18
N HIS A 93 10.46 -8.48 -6.99
CA HIS A 93 10.39 -8.65 -8.44
C HIS A 93 11.21 -7.59 -9.20
N GLN A 94 11.68 -7.96 -10.38
CA GLN A 94 12.33 -7.06 -11.34
C GLN A 94 11.34 -6.64 -12.42
N TYR A 95 11.18 -5.32 -12.59
CA TYR A 95 10.27 -4.74 -13.56
C TYR A 95 10.97 -3.81 -14.55
N VAL A 96 10.48 -3.81 -15.79
CA VAL A 96 10.73 -2.73 -16.75
C VAL A 96 9.40 -2.04 -17.04
N TYR A 97 9.36 -0.73 -16.81
CA TYR A 97 8.26 0.13 -17.25
C TYR A 97 8.72 0.94 -18.45
N THR A 98 8.04 0.78 -19.59
CA THR A 98 8.28 1.61 -20.77
C THR A 98 7.15 2.62 -20.90
N VAL A 99 7.47 3.90 -20.68
CA VAL A 99 6.52 5.00 -20.82
C VAL A 99 6.60 5.55 -22.23
N VAL A 100 5.49 5.52 -22.96
CA VAL A 100 5.38 5.93 -24.35
C VAL A 100 4.48 7.16 -24.46
N PRO A 101 4.98 8.31 -24.94
CA PRO A 101 4.13 9.48 -25.18
C PRO A 101 3.20 9.19 -26.37
N MET A 102 1.91 9.43 -26.20
CA MET A 102 0.87 9.20 -27.20
C MET A 102 0.39 10.52 -27.78
N ARG A 103 0.35 10.63 -29.11
CA ARG A 103 0.06 11.88 -29.84
C ARG A 103 -1.06 11.74 -30.85
N GLY A 104 -1.46 12.86 -31.45
CA GLY A 104 -2.43 12.89 -32.55
C GLY A 104 -3.84 13.17 -32.02
N THR A 105 -4.80 12.33 -32.40
CA THR A 105 -6.20 12.44 -31.96
C THR A 105 -6.66 11.14 -31.29
N PRO A 106 -7.72 11.17 -30.46
CA PRO A 106 -8.22 9.98 -29.77
C PRO A 106 -8.41 8.71 -30.63
N LYS A 107 -8.84 8.87 -31.89
CA LYS A 107 -9.06 7.76 -32.84
C LYS A 107 -7.85 7.43 -33.73
N ALA A 108 -6.80 8.23 -33.67
CA ALA A 108 -5.60 8.08 -34.49
C ALA A 108 -4.36 8.39 -33.65
N LEU A 109 -4.17 7.59 -32.60
CA LEU A 109 -3.03 7.74 -31.71
C LEU A 109 -1.72 7.31 -32.40
N VAL A 110 -0.69 8.13 -32.24
CA VAL A 110 0.67 7.83 -32.71
C VAL A 110 1.60 7.70 -31.52
N GLN A 111 2.30 6.56 -31.44
CA GLN A 111 3.31 6.31 -30.42
C GLN A 111 4.58 7.12 -30.72
N GLY A 112 5.07 7.84 -29.72
CA GLY A 112 6.42 8.41 -29.76
C GLY A 112 7.48 7.43 -29.24
N THR A 113 8.71 7.93 -29.07
CA THR A 113 9.79 7.11 -28.52
C THR A 113 9.56 6.78 -27.05
N GLY A 114 9.50 5.49 -26.72
CA GLY A 114 9.38 5.02 -25.34
C GLY A 114 10.63 5.27 -24.48
N VAL A 115 10.42 5.53 -23.20
CA VAL A 115 11.45 5.64 -22.16
C VAL A 115 11.34 4.44 -21.23
N PRO A 116 12.24 3.44 -21.36
CA PRO A 116 12.30 2.32 -20.44
C PRO A 116 12.99 2.73 -19.14
N VAL A 117 12.42 2.30 -18.01
CA VAL A 117 13.02 2.38 -16.68
C VAL A 117 12.94 1.02 -16.01
N GLU A 118 14.08 0.55 -15.53
CA GLU A 118 14.21 -0.72 -14.83
C GLU A 118 14.30 -0.49 -13.33
N VAL A 119 13.50 -1.25 -12.58
CA VAL A 119 13.44 -1.18 -11.11
C VAL A 119 13.26 -2.56 -10.50
N ALA A 120 13.78 -2.75 -9.30
CA ALA A 120 13.44 -3.88 -8.44
C ALA A 120 12.60 -3.39 -7.25
N THR A 121 11.54 -4.13 -6.94
CA THR A 121 10.79 -3.95 -5.70
C THR A 121 11.55 -4.55 -4.53
N GLU A 122 11.30 -4.04 -3.34
CA GLU A 122 11.89 -4.56 -2.10
C GLU A 122 11.28 -5.93 -1.76
N THR A 123 12.08 -6.81 -1.15
CA THR A 123 11.61 -8.09 -0.61
C THR A 123 10.90 -7.85 0.72
N GLU A 124 9.78 -8.54 0.97
CA GLU A 124 9.14 -8.51 2.28
C GLU A 124 9.83 -9.42 3.29
N GLY A 125 9.92 -8.96 4.55
CA GLY A 125 10.44 -9.78 5.64
C GLY A 125 11.93 -10.09 5.51
N ASP A 126 12.70 -9.18 4.90
CA ASP A 126 14.15 -9.28 4.84
C ASP A 126 14.74 -9.08 6.24
N THR A 127 14.88 -10.19 6.97
CA THR A 127 15.40 -10.19 8.35
C THR A 127 16.85 -9.71 8.48
N SER A 128 17.56 -9.46 7.37
CA SER A 128 18.89 -8.86 7.39
C SER A 128 18.84 -7.36 7.71
N GLN A 129 17.68 -6.72 7.57
CA GLN A 129 17.49 -5.30 7.82
C GLN A 129 17.10 -5.03 9.27
N THR A 130 17.45 -3.85 9.77
CA THR A 130 17.10 -3.41 11.13
C THR A 130 15.63 -3.03 11.25
N HIS A 131 15.03 -2.48 10.19
CA HIS A 131 13.66 -1.98 10.19
C HIS A 131 12.93 -2.44 8.94
N ASP A 132 11.67 -2.85 9.13
CA ASP A 132 10.72 -3.11 8.04
C ASP A 132 9.52 -2.18 8.15
N VAL A 133 8.96 -1.79 7.01
CA VAL A 133 7.78 -0.90 6.95
C VAL A 133 6.69 -1.58 6.14
N TYR A 134 5.54 -1.80 6.79
CA TYR A 134 4.39 -2.46 6.19
C TYR A 134 3.22 -1.49 6.05
N PHE A 135 2.50 -1.58 4.93
CA PHE A 135 1.30 -0.81 4.65
C PHE A 135 0.16 -1.75 4.28
N ASN A 136 -0.96 -1.65 5.00
CA ASN A 136 -2.21 -2.28 4.60
C ASN A 136 -2.83 -1.55 3.38
N ARG A 137 -3.90 -2.10 2.80
CA ARG A 137 -4.62 -1.44 1.69
C ARG A 137 -5.55 -0.30 2.12
N ALA A 138 -5.41 0.17 3.36
CA ALA A 138 -6.04 1.32 4.02
C ALA A 138 -7.58 1.34 4.09
N VAL A 139 -8.32 1.04 3.01
CA VAL A 139 -9.76 1.30 2.91
C VAL A 139 -10.50 0.22 2.11
N ALA A 140 -11.47 -0.44 2.75
CA ALA A 140 -12.42 -1.36 2.11
C ALA A 140 -13.35 -0.67 1.07
N GLY A 141 -13.34 0.66 1.00
CA GLY A 141 -14.02 1.43 -0.05
C GLY A 141 -13.23 1.64 -1.35
N SER A 142 -12.07 0.99 -1.51
CA SER A 142 -11.31 1.10 -2.76
C SER A 142 -12.07 0.45 -3.92
N GLN A 143 -11.90 0.98 -5.15
CA GLN A 143 -12.49 0.38 -6.35
C GLN A 143 -12.00 -1.06 -6.57
N ALA A 144 -10.78 -1.38 -6.15
CA ALA A 144 -10.25 -2.75 -6.20
C ALA A 144 -11.00 -3.69 -5.23
N TYR A 145 -11.24 -3.25 -4.01
CA TYR A 145 -12.04 -4.00 -3.04
C TYR A 145 -13.49 -4.13 -3.51
N ALA A 146 -14.09 -3.04 -4.03
CA ALA A 146 -15.45 -3.05 -4.53
C ALA A 146 -15.67 -4.08 -5.65
N ARG A 147 -14.71 -4.23 -6.57
CA ARG A 147 -14.76 -5.25 -7.62
C ARG A 147 -14.67 -6.68 -7.09
N ARG A 148 -13.85 -6.91 -6.05
CA ARG A 148 -13.62 -8.26 -5.52
C ARG A 148 -14.70 -8.70 -4.53
N PHE A 149 -15.22 -7.77 -3.73
CA PHE A 149 -16.08 -8.06 -2.57
C PHE A 149 -17.37 -7.22 -2.54
N GLY A 150 -17.77 -6.62 -3.66
CA GLY A 150 -19.03 -5.87 -3.78
C GLY A 150 -19.14 -4.63 -2.90
N ASN A 151 -18.02 -4.09 -2.42
CA ASN A 151 -17.97 -2.96 -1.46
C ASN A 151 -18.69 -3.28 -0.12
N VAL A 152 -18.81 -4.56 0.21
CA VAL A 152 -19.40 -5.04 1.46
C VAL A 152 -18.32 -5.05 2.55
N LYS A 153 -18.65 -4.55 3.75
CA LYS A 153 -17.73 -4.58 4.89
C LYS A 153 -17.28 -6.03 5.16
N PRO A 154 -16.00 -6.30 5.50
CA PRO A 154 -15.53 -7.66 5.70
C PRO A 154 -16.39 -8.50 6.65
N ASN A 155 -16.81 -7.93 7.79
CA ASN A 155 -17.68 -8.60 8.76
C ASN A 155 -19.15 -8.79 8.33
N LYS A 156 -19.51 -8.36 7.12
CA LYS A 156 -20.83 -8.54 6.50
C LYS A 156 -20.78 -9.42 5.25
N LEU A 157 -19.59 -9.87 4.84
CA LEU A 157 -19.43 -10.86 3.79
C LEU A 157 -19.84 -12.27 4.30
N PRO A 158 -20.16 -13.20 3.39
CA PRO A 158 -20.27 -14.62 3.73
C PRO A 158 -19.03 -15.10 4.49
N THR A 159 -19.21 -15.98 5.50
CA THR A 159 -18.11 -16.45 6.35
C THR A 159 -16.93 -17.02 5.54
N SER A 160 -17.22 -17.69 4.42
CA SER A 160 -16.23 -18.23 3.48
C SER A 160 -15.33 -17.18 2.82
N GLU A 161 -15.77 -15.92 2.76
CA GLU A 161 -15.05 -14.83 2.08
C GLU A 161 -14.42 -13.82 3.04
N GLN A 162 -14.78 -13.85 4.33
CA GLN A 162 -14.29 -12.87 5.30
C GLN A 162 -12.77 -12.94 5.46
N ALA A 163 -12.22 -14.15 5.55
CA ALA A 163 -10.78 -14.36 5.68
C ALA A 163 -10.01 -13.75 4.50
N ASP A 164 -10.49 -14.00 3.28
CA ASP A 164 -9.93 -13.44 2.05
C ASP A 164 -10.01 -11.90 2.01
N ALA A 165 -11.12 -11.33 2.48
CA ALA A 165 -11.28 -9.88 2.56
C ALA A 165 -10.31 -9.25 3.56
N TYR A 166 -10.17 -9.83 4.75
CA TYR A 166 -9.21 -9.37 5.75
C TYR A 166 -7.77 -9.55 5.28
N ALA A 167 -7.41 -10.68 4.68
CA ALA A 167 -6.08 -10.92 4.12
C ALA A 167 -5.77 -9.92 2.99
N CYS A 168 -6.73 -9.66 2.10
CA CYS A 168 -6.62 -8.66 1.05
C CYS A 168 -6.35 -7.26 1.63
N LEU A 169 -7.07 -6.88 2.69
CA LEU A 169 -6.89 -5.58 3.34
C LEU A 169 -5.60 -5.48 4.14
N SER A 170 -5.25 -6.51 4.92
CA SER A 170 -4.04 -6.62 5.75
C SER A 170 -2.79 -6.47 4.90
N ARG A 171 -2.74 -7.16 3.75
CA ARG A 171 -1.58 -7.16 2.85
C ARG A 171 -0.28 -7.54 3.59
N GLY A 172 -0.32 -8.63 4.36
CA GLY A 172 0.87 -9.14 5.08
C GLY A 172 1.21 -8.41 6.37
N LEU A 173 0.53 -7.30 6.70
CA LEU A 173 0.82 -6.50 7.90
C LEU A 173 0.54 -7.29 9.18
N GLU A 174 -0.58 -8.00 9.25
CA GLU A 174 -0.95 -8.80 10.43
C GLU A 174 0.09 -9.89 10.71
N GLU A 175 0.47 -10.63 9.67
CA GLU A 175 1.45 -11.70 9.72
C GLU A 175 2.82 -11.17 10.17
N ALA A 176 3.27 -10.06 9.57
CA ALA A 176 4.53 -9.42 9.95
C ALA A 176 4.51 -8.88 11.39
N MET A 177 3.42 -8.20 11.78
CA MET A 177 3.28 -7.62 13.12
C MET A 177 3.26 -8.70 14.19
N THR A 178 2.46 -9.76 14.01
CA THR A 178 2.38 -10.87 14.98
C THR A 178 3.70 -11.64 15.05
N ALA A 179 4.35 -11.92 13.93
CA ALA A 179 5.67 -12.55 13.91
C ALA A 179 6.73 -11.70 14.62
N PHE A 180 6.74 -10.39 14.40
CA PHE A 180 7.67 -9.48 15.06
C PHE A 180 7.51 -9.47 16.58
N ILE A 181 6.26 -9.33 17.07
CA ILE A 181 5.96 -9.36 18.51
C ILE A 181 6.36 -10.72 19.11
N GLY A 182 6.06 -11.82 18.40
CA GLY A 182 6.36 -13.19 18.82
C GLY A 182 7.86 -13.52 18.94
N ARG A 183 8.77 -12.64 18.49
CA ARG A 183 10.22 -12.78 18.74
C ARG A 183 10.59 -12.57 20.20
N ALA A 184 9.79 -11.80 20.95
CA ALA A 184 10.08 -11.45 22.34
C ALA A 184 9.74 -12.60 23.31
N LYS A 185 10.61 -13.62 23.35
CA LYS A 185 10.40 -14.88 24.10
C LYS A 185 11.09 -14.95 25.46
N SER A 186 11.69 -13.86 25.95
CA SER A 186 12.39 -13.84 27.24
C SER A 186 12.55 -12.41 27.77
N SER A 187 13.08 -12.28 29.00
CA SER A 187 13.46 -11.02 29.63
C SER A 187 14.58 -10.24 28.92
N ASN A 188 15.24 -10.84 27.92
CA ASN A 188 16.24 -10.14 27.10
C ASN A 188 15.61 -9.21 26.05
N PHE A 189 14.29 -9.21 25.91
CA PHE A 189 13.58 -8.41 24.92
C PHE A 189 12.83 -7.26 25.56
N ALA A 190 12.76 -6.15 24.82
CA ALA A 190 11.90 -5.02 25.10
C ALA A 190 11.01 -4.73 23.88
N LEU A 191 9.72 -4.52 24.11
CA LEU A 191 8.76 -4.10 23.09
C LEU A 191 8.20 -2.72 23.45
N ARG A 192 8.17 -1.83 22.46
CA ARG A 192 7.59 -0.48 22.56
C ARG A 192 6.60 -0.29 21.43
N ALA A 193 5.36 0.06 21.76
CA ALA A 193 4.31 0.25 20.76
C ALA A 193 3.52 1.53 21.00
N ALA A 194 3.25 2.28 19.94
CA ALA A 194 2.29 3.37 19.91
C ALA A 194 1.21 3.00 18.89
N VAL A 195 -0.02 2.79 19.38
CA VAL A 195 -1.09 2.19 18.59
C VAL A 195 -2.37 3.00 18.71
N TYR A 196 -3.06 3.19 17.59
CA TYR A 196 -4.30 3.95 17.50
C TYR A 196 -5.47 3.01 17.13
N GLU A 197 -6.60 3.17 17.79
CA GLU A 197 -7.78 2.31 17.77
C GLU A 197 -7.46 0.82 18.00
N PHE A 198 -6.63 0.53 19.00
CA PHE A 198 -6.04 -0.79 19.19
C PHE A 198 -6.99 -1.85 19.79
N ASN A 199 -7.66 -2.63 18.93
CA ASN A 199 -8.53 -3.77 19.31
C ASN A 199 -8.23 -5.09 18.55
N HIS A 200 -7.18 -5.10 17.74
CA HIS A 200 -6.86 -6.25 16.92
C HIS A 200 -6.34 -7.40 17.80
N GLU A 201 -7.11 -8.49 17.82
CA GLU A 201 -7.00 -9.54 18.83
C GLU A 201 -5.71 -10.34 18.73
N ALA A 202 -5.29 -10.70 17.51
CA ALA A 202 -4.07 -11.47 17.30
C ALA A 202 -2.84 -10.71 17.86
N ALA A 203 -2.71 -9.41 17.54
CA ALA A 203 -1.63 -8.58 18.09
C ALA A 203 -1.71 -8.43 19.62
N LEU A 204 -2.91 -8.21 20.18
CA LEU A 204 -3.09 -8.13 21.64
C LEU A 204 -2.62 -9.43 22.34
N MET A 205 -2.97 -10.58 21.76
CA MET A 205 -2.56 -11.89 22.28
C MET A 205 -1.05 -12.11 22.16
N GLU A 206 -0.40 -11.67 21.09
CA GLU A 206 1.06 -11.76 20.96
C GLU A 206 1.78 -10.87 21.98
N PHE A 207 1.28 -9.65 22.25
CA PHE A 207 1.83 -8.83 23.32
C PHE A 207 1.66 -9.48 24.70
N LYS A 208 0.52 -10.15 24.95
CA LYS A 208 0.28 -10.92 26.18
C LYS A 208 1.30 -12.04 26.33
N LYS A 209 1.52 -12.84 25.29
CA LYS A 209 2.52 -13.92 25.28
C LYS A 209 3.93 -13.38 25.54
N ALA A 210 4.33 -12.28 24.88
CA ALA A 210 5.64 -11.67 25.09
C ALA A 210 5.85 -11.22 26.54
N LYS A 211 4.84 -10.58 27.14
CA LYS A 211 4.90 -10.16 28.55
C LYS A 211 4.98 -11.35 29.50
N GLN A 212 4.20 -12.40 29.26
CA GLN A 212 4.22 -13.64 30.05
C GLN A 212 5.58 -14.38 29.94
N ALA A 213 6.27 -14.25 28.81
CA ALA A 213 7.63 -14.74 28.63
C ALA A 213 8.71 -13.89 29.34
N GLY A 214 8.31 -12.79 30.00
CA GLY A 214 9.19 -11.93 30.77
C GLY A 214 9.74 -10.72 30.03
N ALA A 215 9.34 -10.49 28.77
CA ALA A 215 9.79 -9.32 28.01
C ALA A 215 9.28 -8.00 28.64
N ASP A 216 10.08 -6.94 28.51
CA ASP A 216 9.68 -5.59 28.92
C ASP A 216 8.78 -4.95 27.85
N VAL A 217 7.47 -5.06 28.04
CA VAL A 217 6.46 -4.54 27.10
C VAL A 217 5.85 -3.22 27.60
N GLN A 218 5.95 -2.16 26.79
CA GLN A 218 5.29 -0.87 27.02
C GLN A 218 4.47 -0.47 25.80
N ILE A 219 3.19 -0.17 26.02
CA ILE A 219 2.24 0.18 24.96
C ILE A 219 1.55 1.50 25.33
N VAL A 220 1.61 2.45 24.41
CA VAL A 220 0.80 3.67 24.42
C VAL A 220 -0.34 3.49 23.43
N TYR A 221 -1.57 3.73 23.87
CA TYR A 221 -2.76 3.63 23.03
C TYR A 221 -3.78 4.73 23.34
N ASP A 222 -4.67 5.00 22.38
CA ASP A 222 -5.79 5.91 22.57
C ASP A 222 -6.89 5.24 23.44
N ALA A 223 -7.13 5.81 24.61
CA ALA A 223 -8.14 5.29 25.54
C ALA A 223 -9.47 6.05 25.43
N LYS A 224 -9.97 6.26 24.21
CA LYS A 224 -11.23 6.98 23.98
C LYS A 224 -12.40 6.28 24.71
N LYS A 225 -13.27 7.07 25.36
CA LYS A 225 -14.44 6.55 26.12
C LYS A 225 -15.41 5.73 25.26
N LYS A 226 -15.59 6.10 23.98
CA LYS A 226 -16.36 5.35 22.97
C LYS A 226 -15.48 4.48 22.06
N GLY A 227 -14.22 4.28 22.41
CA GLY A 227 -13.23 3.57 21.62
C GLY A 227 -12.93 2.16 22.15
N PRO A 228 -11.91 1.49 21.60
CA PRO A 228 -11.62 0.07 21.88
C PRO A 228 -11.07 -0.23 23.27
N LYS A 229 -10.94 0.79 24.14
CA LYS A 229 -10.32 0.73 25.47
C LYS A 229 -10.71 -0.52 26.27
N ALA A 230 -12.00 -0.86 26.31
CA ALA A 230 -12.47 -2.00 27.10
C ALA A 230 -11.83 -3.32 26.66
N LYS A 231 -11.73 -3.58 25.34
CA LYS A 231 -11.13 -4.80 24.80
C LYS A 231 -9.61 -4.81 25.02
N THR A 232 -8.94 -3.68 24.82
CA THR A 232 -7.49 -3.53 25.04
C THR A 232 -7.12 -3.83 26.49
N VAL A 233 -7.82 -3.21 27.44
CA VAL A 233 -7.58 -3.37 28.89
C VAL A 233 -7.90 -4.80 29.34
N ALA A 234 -9.02 -5.38 28.87
CA ALA A 234 -9.40 -6.73 29.22
C ALA A 234 -8.38 -7.78 28.75
N THR A 235 -7.73 -7.55 27.61
CA THR A 235 -6.77 -8.53 27.06
C THR A 235 -5.38 -8.38 27.69
N LEU A 236 -4.91 -7.14 27.88
CA LEU A 236 -3.56 -6.89 28.36
C LEU A 236 -3.46 -6.99 29.89
N GLU A 237 -4.50 -6.75 30.70
CA GLU A 237 -4.50 -7.04 32.17
C GLU A 237 -3.40 -6.35 33.03
N TRP A 238 -2.39 -5.66 32.44
CA TRP A 238 -1.30 -4.94 33.13
C TRP A 238 -1.28 -3.45 32.78
N ARG A 239 -0.60 -2.64 33.61
CA ARG A 239 -0.50 -1.19 33.42
C ARG A 239 0.09 -0.85 32.05
N THR A 240 -0.75 -0.31 31.18
CA THR A 240 -0.40 0.29 29.90
C THR A 240 -0.55 1.81 30.03
N SER A 241 0.39 2.57 29.49
CA SER A 241 0.36 4.03 29.55
C SER A 241 -0.70 4.57 28.59
N ILE A 242 -1.65 5.35 29.10
CA ILE A 242 -2.78 5.87 28.33
C ILE A 242 -2.42 7.24 27.75
N TRP A 243 -2.65 7.46 26.45
CA TRP A 243 -2.65 8.81 25.88
C TRP A 243 -4.02 9.44 26.08
N GLY A 244 -4.11 10.45 26.96
CA GLY A 244 -5.34 11.17 27.26
C GLY A 244 -5.58 12.31 26.29
N SER A 245 -6.34 12.10 25.21
CA SER A 245 -6.90 13.20 24.43
C SER A 245 -8.21 13.68 25.09
N SER A 246 -8.07 14.42 26.18
CA SER A 246 -9.08 15.35 26.65
C SER A 246 -8.35 16.60 27.13
N CYS A 247 -8.60 17.73 26.48
CA CYS A 247 -8.47 19.02 27.16
C CYS A 247 -9.19 18.88 28.52
N GLY A 248 -8.43 18.87 29.60
CA GLY A 248 -8.92 18.53 30.94
C GLY A 248 -7.98 17.58 31.66
N CYS A 249 -7.06 18.16 32.43
CA CYS A 249 -6.08 17.54 33.31
C CYS A 249 -6.42 16.15 33.88
N SER A 250 -5.47 15.23 33.78
CA SER A 250 -5.02 14.43 34.93
C SER A 250 -3.66 13.81 34.61
N ALA A 251 -2.62 14.41 35.16
CA ALA A 251 -1.28 13.84 35.18
C ALA A 251 -1.31 12.55 36.01
N THR A 252 -0.88 11.43 35.44
CA THR A 252 -0.58 10.22 36.20
C THR A 252 0.93 10.10 36.32
N THR A 253 1.40 10.12 37.56
CA THR A 253 2.81 10.12 37.99
C THR A 253 3.56 8.89 37.49
N ILE A 254 4.72 9.11 36.90
CA ILE A 254 5.73 8.09 36.62
C ILE A 254 6.56 7.96 37.91
N SER A 255 6.49 6.81 38.59
CA SER A 255 7.52 6.43 39.56
C SER A 255 8.25 5.20 39.01
N GLY A 256 9.47 5.42 38.53
CA GLY A 256 10.42 4.33 38.28
C GLY A 256 11.02 3.84 39.60
N ARG A 257 11.23 2.54 39.68
CA ARG A 257 12.41 1.96 40.34
C ARG A 257 13.20 1.26 39.26
#